data_AF-A0A2N5N8I1-F1
#
_entry.id   AF-A0A2N5N8I1-F1
#
_cell.length_a   1.000
_cell.length_b   1.000
_cell.length_c   1.000
_cell.angle_alpha   90.00
_cell.angle_beta   90.00
_cell.angle_gamma   90.00
#
_symmetry.space_group_name_H-M   'P 1'
#
loop_
_entity.id
_entity.type
_entity.pdbx_description
1 polymer ?
#
loop_
_entity_poly.entity_id
_entity_poly.type
_entity_poly.pdbx_seq_one_letter_code
_entity_poly.pdbx_strand_id
1 'polypeptide(L)'
;MASNPAYVPFTFLLAAALIALLGIGWAQRKKRLGRGVLILSPLAAAFLLLYFWHIPFHDAARSVLAPSRSYSCELDGDGSRTPEPFTIPLPKRTVFKGKTNACSPFYRTYATNDRRAREVKIIDLSHRIQDGMPPYPGDTETTLVHSKVYERDFYNNHQLTINMHAGTHIDGPMHLLDRKEYLSEIPLETFIGEGVVIDVSGGMKEIAYKEEYEERIKNNQIVLLYTGFGSRFGQPGYFSDHPVLTMEFAQLIVKKQIKMIGLDMPSPDRDPFEIHKCLFENRILIAENLTNLDQLLHVPAFEVIALPLSIRADSSIARIIARI
;
A
#
# COMPACT_ATOMS: atom_id res chain seq x y z
N MET A 1 -16.76 8.20 32.17
CA MET A 1 -17.07 9.62 32.47
C MET A 1 -17.87 9.82 33.75
N ALA A 2 -18.49 8.78 34.35
CA ALA A 2 -19.12 8.86 35.67
C ALA A 2 -18.13 8.91 36.88
N SER A 3 -16.87 9.26 36.65
CA SER A 3 -15.79 9.08 37.65
C SER A 3 -15.00 10.35 37.95
N ASN A 4 -15.45 11.52 37.50
CA ASN A 4 -14.85 12.79 37.94
C ASN A 4 -15.73 13.41 39.04
N PRO A 5 -15.34 13.28 40.33
CA PRO A 5 -16.17 13.68 41.46
C PRO A 5 -16.49 15.19 41.48
N ALA A 6 -15.77 16.02 40.70
CA ALA A 6 -16.04 17.45 40.57
C ALA A 6 -17.34 17.79 39.80
N TYR A 7 -17.91 16.86 39.03
CA TYR A 7 -19.12 17.12 38.22
C TYR A 7 -20.43 16.98 38.99
N VAL A 8 -20.43 16.20 40.08
CA VAL A 8 -21.60 15.99 40.93
C VAL A 8 -22.02 17.27 41.66
N PRO A 9 -21.15 18.01 42.36
CA PRO A 9 -21.57 19.24 43.04
C PRO A 9 -22.03 20.33 42.06
N PHE A 10 -21.46 20.40 40.86
CA PHE A 10 -21.82 21.41 39.86
C PHE A 10 -23.20 21.15 39.25
N THR A 11 -23.58 19.89 39.04
CA THR A 11 -24.91 19.52 38.55
C THR A 11 -26.00 19.82 39.57
N PHE A 12 -25.75 19.59 40.87
CA PHE A 12 -26.67 20.00 41.93
C PHE A 12 -26.84 21.53 42.01
N LEU A 13 -25.75 22.30 41.87
CA LEU A 13 -25.83 23.77 41.87
C LEU A 13 -26.60 24.32 40.66
N LEU A 14 -26.40 23.73 39.47
CA LEU A 14 -27.09 24.17 38.26
C LEU A 14 -28.59 23.82 38.31
N ALA A 15 -28.93 22.64 38.83
CA ALA A 15 -30.32 22.25 39.06
C ALA A 15 -31.01 23.15 40.10
N ALA A 16 -30.32 23.48 41.21
CA ALA A 16 -30.83 24.41 42.21
C ALA A 16 -31.04 25.82 41.64
N ALA A 17 -30.13 26.31 40.81
CA ALA A 17 -30.27 27.60 40.13
C ALA A 17 -31.45 27.62 39.15
N LEU A 18 -31.69 26.52 38.42
CA LEU A 18 -32.84 26.38 37.53
C LEU A 18 -34.17 26.36 38.30
N ILE A 19 -34.22 25.64 39.42
CA ILE A 19 -35.40 25.60 40.30
C ILE A 19 -35.66 27.00 40.89
N ALA A 20 -34.63 27.72 41.30
CA ALA A 20 -34.75 29.09 41.79
C ALA A 20 -35.26 30.05 40.70
N LEU A 21 -34.75 29.95 39.47
CA LEU A 21 -35.20 30.77 38.34
C LEU A 21 -36.66 30.46 37.94
N LEU A 22 -37.07 29.20 37.99
CA LEU A 22 -38.46 28.79 37.77
C LEU A 22 -39.37 29.29 38.89
N GLY A 23 -38.91 29.25 40.15
CA GLY A 23 -39.62 29.78 41.31
C GLY A 23 -39.80 31.30 41.25
N ILE A 24 -38.76 32.04 40.86
CA ILE A 24 -38.82 33.49 40.64
C ILE A 24 -39.75 33.83 39.46
N GLY A 25 -39.68 33.08 38.36
CA GLY A 25 -40.58 33.23 37.22
C GLY A 25 -42.05 32.95 37.57
N TRP A 26 -42.31 32.01 38.49
CA TRP A 26 -43.65 31.71 38.99
C TRP A 26 -44.16 32.81 39.95
N ALA A 27 -43.31 33.31 40.84
CA ALA A 27 -43.63 34.43 41.73
C ALA A 27 -43.86 35.76 40.97
N GLN A 28 -43.16 35.96 39.85
CA GLN A 28 -43.25 37.18 39.03
C GLN A 28 -44.39 37.14 37.99
N ARG A 29 -45.18 36.06 37.88
CA ARG A 29 -46.40 36.02 37.03
C ARG A 29 -47.42 37.12 37.31
N LYS A 30 -47.35 37.81 38.47
CA LYS A 30 -48.26 38.91 38.84
C LYS A 30 -47.78 40.32 38.49
N LYS A 31 -46.57 40.53 37.97
CA LYS A 31 -46.12 41.84 37.47
C LYS A 31 -45.64 41.68 36.03
N ARG A 32 -46.00 42.63 35.15
CA ARG A 32 -45.64 42.72 33.72
C ARG A 32 -44.12 42.65 33.51
N LEU A 33 -43.54 41.46 33.66
CA LEU A 33 -42.20 41.15 33.21
C LEU A 33 -42.34 40.52 31.83
N GLY A 34 -41.67 41.12 30.84
CA GLY A 34 -41.89 40.84 29.42
C GLY A 34 -41.75 39.37 29.07
N ARG A 35 -42.62 38.88 28.17
CA ARG A 35 -42.68 37.51 27.64
C ARG A 35 -41.31 36.93 27.21
N GLY A 36 -40.31 37.76 26.90
CA GLY A 36 -38.96 37.33 26.53
C GLY A 36 -38.18 36.58 27.62
N VAL A 37 -38.34 36.94 28.90
CA VAL A 37 -37.59 36.28 30.00
C VAL A 37 -38.07 34.84 30.23
N LEU A 38 -39.35 34.58 29.97
CA LEU A 38 -39.97 33.25 30.11
C LEU A 38 -39.58 32.26 28.99
N ILE A 39 -39.13 32.75 27.83
CA ILE A 39 -38.78 31.91 26.67
C ILE A 39 -37.26 31.67 26.59
N LEU A 40 -36.44 32.65 27.00
CA LEU A 40 -34.97 32.52 26.96
C LEU A 40 -34.41 31.54 28.00
N SER A 41 -35.06 31.42 29.17
CA SER A 41 -34.61 30.56 30.27
C SER A 41 -34.57 29.06 29.93
N PRO A 42 -35.64 28.43 29.38
CA PRO A 42 -35.60 27.01 29.04
C PRO A 42 -34.65 26.67 27.88
N LEU A 43 -34.46 27.57 26.91
CA LEU A 43 -33.51 27.37 25.82
C LEU A 43 -32.05 27.45 26.31
N ALA A 44 -31.73 28.40 27.18
CA ALA A 44 -30.42 28.49 27.80
C ALA A 44 -30.12 27.27 28.70
N ALA A 45 -31.12 26.79 29.44
CA ALA A 45 -31.03 25.57 30.22
C ALA A 45 -30.79 24.33 29.34
N ALA A 46 -31.55 24.18 28.24
CA ALA A 46 -31.37 23.08 27.30
C ALA A 46 -29.98 23.11 26.63
N PHE A 47 -29.49 24.30 26.28
CA PHE A 47 -28.14 24.48 25.73
C PHE A 47 -27.06 24.07 26.74
N LEU A 48 -27.18 24.49 28.01
CA LEU A 48 -26.25 24.10 29.07
C LEU A 48 -26.28 22.58 29.32
N LEU A 49 -27.48 21.98 29.35
CA LEU A 49 -27.62 20.53 29.49
C LEU A 49 -26.96 19.79 28.31
N LEU A 50 -27.21 20.21 27.07
CA LEU A 50 -26.55 19.65 25.89
C LEU A 50 -25.03 19.84 25.93
N TYR A 51 -24.56 21.02 26.33
CA TYR A 51 -23.13 21.32 26.43
C TYR A 51 -22.40 20.51 27.50
N PHE A 52 -23.06 20.15 28.61
CA PHE A 52 -22.42 19.37 29.67
C PHE A 52 -22.64 17.85 29.56
N TRP A 53 -23.73 17.40 28.93
CA TRP A 53 -24.08 15.97 28.83
C TRP A 53 -23.89 15.35 27.45
N HIS A 54 -23.86 16.13 26.38
CA HIS A 54 -23.66 15.62 25.03
C HIS A 54 -22.23 15.92 24.55
N ILE A 55 -21.33 14.97 24.78
CA ILE A 55 -19.87 15.10 24.50
C ILE A 55 -19.57 15.64 23.09
N PRO A 56 -20.21 15.14 22.01
CA PRO A 56 -19.96 15.69 20.68
C PRO A 56 -20.30 17.18 20.55
N PHE A 57 -21.32 17.65 21.27
CA PHE A 57 -21.75 19.05 21.26
C PHE A 57 -20.83 19.93 22.11
N HIS A 58 -20.41 19.43 23.28
CA HIS A 58 -19.39 20.06 24.13
C HIS A 58 -18.10 20.35 23.34
N ASP A 59 -17.59 19.32 22.66
CA ASP A 59 -16.34 19.38 21.90
C ASP A 59 -16.47 20.32 20.70
N ALA A 60 -17.59 20.27 19.98
CA ALA A 60 -17.88 21.20 18.89
C ALA A 60 -17.90 22.66 19.37
N ALA A 61 -18.60 22.94 20.47
CA ALA A 61 -18.67 24.28 21.04
C ALA A 61 -17.30 24.78 21.56
N ARG A 62 -16.50 23.91 22.21
CA ARG A 62 -15.12 24.24 22.63
C ARG A 62 -14.19 24.54 21.45
N SER A 63 -14.33 23.81 20.35
CA SER A 63 -13.51 24.03 19.13
C SER A 63 -13.69 25.42 18.53
N VAL A 64 -14.85 26.05 18.77
CA VAL A 64 -15.19 27.38 18.27
C VAL A 64 -14.84 28.46 19.30
N LEU A 65 -15.16 28.23 20.58
CA LEU A 65 -15.03 29.26 21.62
C LEU A 65 -13.62 29.36 22.22
N ALA A 66 -12.89 28.25 22.30
CA ALA A 66 -11.57 28.19 22.92
C ALA A 66 -10.64 27.18 22.19
N PRO A 67 -10.27 27.45 20.93
CA PRO A 67 -9.42 26.54 20.16
C PRO A 67 -8.02 26.45 20.78
N SER A 68 -7.53 25.23 20.99
CA SER A 68 -6.14 24.99 21.38
C SER A 68 -5.23 25.39 20.23
N ARG A 69 -4.30 26.34 20.47
CA ARG A 69 -3.37 26.82 19.44
C ARG A 69 -2.13 25.94 19.30
N SER A 70 -1.79 25.21 20.36
CA SER A 70 -0.63 24.33 20.42
C SER A 70 -0.90 23.11 21.30
N TYR A 71 -0.16 22.04 21.04
CA TYR A 71 -0.09 20.85 21.89
C TYR A 71 1.34 20.67 22.37
N SER A 72 1.52 20.52 23.68
CA SER A 72 2.78 20.20 24.34
C SER A 72 2.66 18.84 25.02
N CYS A 73 3.54 17.91 24.68
CA CYS A 73 3.65 16.62 25.36
C CYS A 73 4.93 16.62 26.19
N GLU A 74 4.82 16.24 27.46
CA GLU A 74 5.95 16.18 28.40
C GLU A 74 6.40 14.73 28.67
N LEU A 75 5.80 13.74 28.00
CA LEU A 75 5.98 12.31 28.29
C LEU A 75 6.27 11.52 27.01
N ASP A 76 7.32 10.69 27.05
CA ASP A 76 7.67 9.73 26.00
C ASP A 76 6.75 8.50 26.03
N GLY A 77 6.79 7.69 24.96
CA GLY A 77 5.94 6.51 24.78
C GLY A 77 6.09 5.41 25.85
N ASP A 78 7.10 5.52 26.72
CA ASP A 78 7.34 4.65 27.88
C ASP A 78 6.89 5.26 29.23
N GLY A 79 6.39 6.49 29.22
CA GLY A 79 5.94 7.22 30.42
C GLY A 79 7.02 8.05 31.14
N SER A 80 8.24 8.13 30.60
CA SER A 80 9.30 9.00 31.14
C SER A 80 9.15 10.46 30.65
N ARG A 81 9.72 11.44 31.39
CA ARG A 81 9.61 12.87 31.06
C ARG A 81 10.63 13.30 29.99
N THR A 82 10.17 13.97 28.94
CA THR A 82 11.04 14.49 27.86
C THR A 82 11.88 15.68 28.35
N PRO A 83 13.20 15.75 28.04
CA PRO A 83 14.05 16.88 28.42
C PRO A 83 13.68 18.22 27.76
N GLU A 84 13.09 18.17 26.55
CA GLU A 84 12.56 19.34 25.85
C GLU A 84 11.15 19.05 25.29
N PRO A 85 10.09 19.70 25.82
CA PRO A 85 8.74 19.49 25.30
C PRO A 85 8.60 20.08 23.90
N PHE A 86 8.32 19.25 22.91
CA PHE A 86 8.04 19.72 21.55
C PHE A 86 6.60 20.27 21.47
N THR A 87 6.44 21.38 20.76
CA THR A 87 5.16 22.07 20.61
C THR A 87 4.71 21.99 19.15
N ILE A 88 3.56 21.38 18.88
CA ILE A 88 2.99 21.31 17.51
C ILE A 88 1.91 22.38 17.36
N PRO A 89 2.00 23.27 16.35
CA PRO A 89 0.92 24.21 16.03
C PRO A 89 -0.29 23.46 15.47
N LEU A 90 -1.48 23.72 16.01
CA LEU A 90 -2.71 23.04 15.57
C LEU A 90 -3.51 23.91 14.58
N PRO A 91 -4.28 23.30 13.65
CA PRO A 91 -5.27 24.01 12.86
C PRO A 91 -6.25 24.78 13.76
N LYS A 92 -6.73 25.94 13.28
CA LYS A 92 -7.58 26.89 14.06
C LYS A 92 -8.86 26.29 14.68
N ARG A 93 -9.26 25.06 14.33
CA ARG A 93 -10.45 24.35 14.83
C ARG A 93 -10.13 22.88 15.16
N THR A 94 -9.34 22.65 16.20
CA THR A 94 -9.03 21.29 16.68
C THR A 94 -9.32 21.17 18.18
N VAL A 95 -9.99 20.08 18.59
CA VAL A 95 -10.18 19.70 20.00
C VAL A 95 -9.67 18.28 20.18
N PHE A 96 -8.82 18.05 21.18
CA PHE A 96 -8.29 16.72 21.48
C PHE A 96 -9.39 15.82 22.05
N LYS A 97 -9.49 14.61 21.50
CA LYS A 97 -10.41 13.58 21.96
C LYS A 97 -9.61 12.50 22.69
N GLY A 98 -9.38 12.66 23.99
CA GLY A 98 -8.70 11.65 24.79
C GLY A 98 -8.16 12.15 26.12
N LYS A 99 -8.03 11.25 27.10
CA LYS A 99 -7.39 11.54 28.40
C LYS A 99 -5.97 12.09 28.14
N THR A 100 -5.64 13.17 28.82
CA THR A 100 -4.40 13.97 28.76
C THR A 100 -3.10 13.22 29.09
N ASN A 101 -3.11 11.89 29.16
CA ASN A 101 -2.07 11.14 29.85
C ASN A 101 -1.32 10.12 28.98
N ALA A 102 -1.50 10.12 27.65
CA ALA A 102 -0.66 9.30 26.79
C ALA A 102 -0.54 9.94 25.40
N CYS A 103 0.69 10.25 25.01
CA CYS A 103 1.06 10.57 23.64
C CYS A 103 0.74 9.34 22.75
N SER A 104 -0.46 9.29 22.18
CA SER A 104 -0.95 8.10 21.47
C SER A 104 -0.22 7.92 20.12
N PRO A 105 0.31 6.73 19.83
CA PRO A 105 1.05 6.44 18.59
C PRO A 105 0.18 6.55 17.32
N PHE A 106 -1.15 6.57 17.44
CA PHE A 106 -2.07 6.78 16.33
C PHE A 106 -1.99 8.17 15.68
N TYR A 107 -1.40 9.17 16.35
CA TYR A 107 -1.27 10.52 15.80
C TYR A 107 -0.02 10.71 14.92
N ARG A 108 0.92 9.74 14.92
CA ARG A 108 2.14 9.83 14.11
C ARG A 108 1.84 9.76 12.60
N THR A 109 0.72 9.18 12.19
CA THR A 109 0.38 8.95 10.78
C THR A 109 -0.35 10.09 10.09
N TYR A 110 -0.91 11.06 10.81
CA TYR A 110 -1.71 12.15 10.20
C TYR A 110 -1.02 13.52 10.19
N ALA A 111 0.14 13.66 10.84
CA ALA A 111 0.87 14.94 10.93
C ALA A 111 2.10 15.02 10.03
N THR A 112 2.56 13.94 9.42
CA THR A 112 3.65 13.99 8.42
C THR A 112 3.07 14.29 7.03
N ASN A 113 2.45 15.46 6.87
CA ASN A 113 2.45 16.15 5.57
C ASN A 113 3.76 16.93 5.43
N ASP A 114 4.88 16.22 5.62
CA ASP A 114 6.17 16.74 5.18
C ASP A 114 6.15 16.62 3.65
N ARG A 115 5.81 17.72 2.97
CA ARG A 115 5.91 17.88 1.51
C ARG A 115 7.39 17.95 1.06
N ARG A 116 8.22 17.11 1.67
CA ARG A 116 9.60 16.74 1.32
C ARG A 116 9.87 15.25 1.49
N ALA A 117 8.87 14.42 1.78
CA ALA A 117 8.94 13.04 1.32
C ALA A 117 9.12 13.11 -0.20
N ARG A 118 10.30 12.72 -0.71
CA ARG A 118 10.51 12.53 -2.14
C ARG A 118 9.29 11.78 -2.65
N GLU A 119 8.60 12.34 -3.63
CA GLU A 119 7.42 11.71 -4.21
C GLU A 119 7.89 10.37 -4.80
N VAL A 120 7.68 9.29 -4.04
CA VAL A 120 8.10 7.95 -4.43
C VAL A 120 7.26 7.61 -5.63
N LYS A 121 7.88 7.52 -6.80
CA LYS A 121 7.18 7.10 -8.01
C LYS A 121 7.29 5.59 -8.11
N ILE A 122 6.15 4.95 -8.32
CA ILE A 122 6.06 3.50 -8.50
C ILE A 122 5.65 3.26 -9.95
N ILE A 123 6.42 2.42 -10.63
CA ILE A 123 6.13 1.96 -11.99
C ILE A 123 5.64 0.51 -11.88
N ASP A 124 4.46 0.25 -12.40
CA ASP A 124 3.91 -1.10 -12.50
C ASP A 124 4.51 -1.81 -13.71
N LEU A 125 5.18 -2.93 -13.47
CA LEU A 125 5.87 -3.72 -14.50
C LEU A 125 5.05 -4.94 -14.94
N SER A 126 3.76 -4.99 -14.56
CA SER A 126 2.91 -6.16 -14.78
C SER A 126 1.82 -5.91 -15.81
N HIS A 127 1.54 -6.92 -16.64
CA HIS A 127 0.34 -6.95 -17.46
C HIS A 127 -0.90 -7.16 -16.59
N ARG A 128 -2.00 -6.51 -16.98
CA ARG A 128 -3.28 -6.66 -16.29
C ARG A 128 -3.89 -8.03 -16.61
N ILE A 129 -4.15 -8.83 -15.56
CA ILE A 129 -4.91 -10.08 -15.67
C ILE A 129 -6.36 -9.77 -16.07
N GLN A 130 -6.83 -10.43 -17.12
CA GLN A 130 -8.16 -10.26 -17.70
C GLN A 130 -8.72 -11.63 -18.11
N ASP A 131 -10.04 -11.72 -18.23
CA ASP A 131 -10.71 -12.89 -18.81
C ASP A 131 -10.25 -13.10 -20.26
N GLY A 132 -10.00 -14.35 -20.66
CA GLY A 132 -9.52 -14.67 -22.01
C GLY A 132 -8.08 -14.24 -22.28
N MET A 133 -7.26 -14.03 -21.24
CA MET A 133 -5.84 -13.75 -21.43
C MET A 133 -5.15 -14.99 -21.99
N PRO A 134 -4.40 -14.88 -23.12
CA PRO A 134 -3.80 -16.03 -23.77
C PRO A 134 -2.71 -16.63 -22.88
N PRO A 135 -2.74 -17.95 -22.66
CA PRO A 135 -1.71 -18.64 -21.90
C PRO A 135 -0.52 -18.99 -22.81
N TYR A 136 0.55 -19.54 -22.23
CA TYR A 136 1.59 -20.18 -23.03
C TYR A 136 0.99 -21.31 -23.89
N PRO A 137 1.45 -21.54 -25.14
CA PRO A 137 0.88 -22.57 -26.00
C PRO A 137 0.83 -23.96 -25.35
N GLY A 138 -0.37 -24.53 -25.24
CA GLY A 138 -0.63 -25.84 -24.63
C GLY A 138 -1.33 -25.76 -23.27
N ASP A 139 -1.27 -24.60 -22.60
CA ASP A 139 -1.92 -24.39 -21.32
C ASP A 139 -3.40 -23.98 -21.45
N THR A 140 -4.12 -24.08 -20.33
CA THR A 140 -5.51 -23.62 -20.25
C THR A 140 -5.61 -22.09 -20.19
N GLU A 141 -6.62 -21.52 -20.82
CA GLU A 141 -6.83 -20.07 -20.84
C GLU A 141 -7.23 -19.52 -19.46
N THR A 142 -6.89 -18.25 -19.20
CA THR A 142 -7.30 -17.55 -17.97
C THR A 142 -8.80 -17.28 -17.99
N THR A 143 -9.50 -17.67 -16.93
CA THR A 143 -10.93 -17.37 -16.74
C THR A 143 -11.14 -16.46 -15.54
N LEU A 144 -11.83 -15.34 -15.72
CA LEU A 144 -12.19 -14.39 -14.66
C LEU A 144 -13.70 -14.11 -14.68
N VAL A 145 -14.42 -14.78 -13.79
CA VAL A 145 -15.90 -14.73 -13.76
C VAL A 145 -16.39 -13.75 -12.71
N HIS A 146 -17.22 -12.77 -13.09
CA HIS A 146 -17.99 -11.93 -12.15
C HIS A 146 -19.13 -12.75 -11.52
N SER A 147 -18.79 -13.58 -10.52
CA SER A 147 -19.68 -14.57 -9.93
C SER A 147 -20.81 -13.99 -9.06
N LYS A 148 -20.64 -12.76 -8.54
CA LYS A 148 -21.64 -12.07 -7.72
C LYS A 148 -21.75 -10.62 -8.12
N VAL A 149 -22.99 -10.16 -8.33
CA VAL A 149 -23.30 -8.81 -8.84
C VAL A 149 -24.06 -8.05 -7.76
N TYR A 150 -23.59 -6.85 -7.42
CA TYR A 150 -24.14 -6.08 -6.30
C TYR A 150 -25.67 -5.88 -6.35
N GLU A 151 -26.25 -5.59 -7.52
CA GLU A 151 -27.69 -5.35 -7.66
C GLU A 151 -28.56 -6.55 -7.24
N ARG A 152 -28.03 -7.76 -7.39
CA ARG A 152 -28.74 -9.01 -7.07
C ARG A 152 -28.28 -9.64 -5.76
N ASP A 153 -26.97 -9.61 -5.51
CA ASP A 153 -26.30 -10.35 -4.44
C ASP A 153 -25.92 -9.44 -3.24
N PHE A 154 -26.02 -8.10 -3.36
CA PHE A 154 -25.61 -7.09 -2.38
C PHE A 154 -24.10 -7.03 -2.07
N TYR A 155 -23.27 -7.70 -2.88
CA TYR A 155 -21.82 -7.57 -2.92
C TYR A 155 -21.29 -7.94 -4.32
N ASN A 156 -20.06 -7.56 -4.62
CA ASN A 156 -19.36 -7.98 -5.83
C ASN A 156 -18.33 -9.06 -5.51
N ASN A 157 -18.23 -10.07 -6.37
CA ASN A 157 -17.19 -11.10 -6.27
C ASN A 157 -16.75 -11.57 -7.65
N HIS A 158 -15.46 -11.79 -7.81
CA HIS A 158 -14.89 -12.44 -8.99
C HIS A 158 -14.23 -13.76 -8.59
N GLN A 159 -14.30 -14.75 -9.47
CA GLN A 159 -13.56 -16.00 -9.34
C GLN A 159 -12.53 -16.07 -10.47
N LEU A 160 -11.27 -16.30 -10.11
CA LEU A 160 -10.15 -16.40 -11.03
C LEU A 160 -9.68 -17.86 -11.13
N THR A 161 -9.55 -18.37 -12.34
CA THR A 161 -8.85 -19.61 -12.68
C THR A 161 -7.73 -19.25 -13.63
N ILE A 162 -6.47 -19.53 -13.25
CA ILE A 162 -5.29 -19.05 -13.95
C ILE A 162 -4.11 -20.01 -13.72
N ASN A 163 -3.30 -20.22 -14.76
CA ASN A 163 -2.04 -20.96 -14.65
C ASN A 163 -0.96 -20.09 -13.99
N MET A 164 -0.03 -20.71 -13.26
CA MET A 164 1.02 -19.96 -12.55
C MET A 164 2.02 -19.28 -13.49
N HIS A 165 2.06 -19.75 -14.74
CA HIS A 165 2.89 -19.27 -15.85
C HIS A 165 2.16 -18.27 -16.77
N ALA A 166 1.01 -17.75 -16.34
CA ALA A 166 0.18 -16.88 -17.17
C ALA A 166 0.42 -15.39 -16.87
N GLY A 167 0.52 -14.57 -17.93
CA GLY A 167 0.77 -13.13 -17.78
C GLY A 167 2.10 -12.87 -17.08
N THR A 168 2.19 -11.77 -16.33
CA THR A 168 3.39 -11.47 -15.54
C THR A 168 3.49 -12.40 -14.34
N HIS A 169 4.56 -13.19 -14.30
CA HIS A 169 4.76 -14.21 -13.30
C HIS A 169 6.24 -14.41 -12.97
N ILE A 170 6.52 -15.23 -11.97
CA ILE A 170 7.86 -15.57 -11.50
C ILE A 170 7.99 -17.09 -11.43
N ASP A 171 9.09 -17.58 -12.00
CA ASP A 171 9.44 -18.99 -11.99
C ASP A 171 10.48 -19.36 -10.97
N GLY A 172 10.22 -20.50 -10.32
CA GLY A 172 11.10 -21.14 -9.37
C GLY A 172 11.76 -22.40 -9.93
N PRO A 173 12.79 -22.93 -9.24
CA PRO A 173 13.57 -24.08 -9.71
C PRO A 173 12.76 -25.35 -9.99
N MET A 174 11.65 -25.58 -9.27
CA MET A 174 10.76 -26.74 -9.48
C MET A 174 10.16 -26.78 -10.88
N HIS A 175 10.07 -25.64 -11.58
CA HIS A 175 9.45 -25.56 -12.89
C HIS A 175 10.12 -26.49 -13.93
N LEU A 176 11.46 -26.54 -13.95
CA LEU A 176 12.22 -27.29 -14.96
C LEU A 176 13.34 -28.17 -14.38
N LEU A 177 13.46 -28.27 -13.06
CA LEU A 177 14.37 -29.19 -12.37
C LEU A 177 13.60 -30.18 -11.53
N ASP A 178 14.17 -31.38 -11.32
CA ASP A 178 13.65 -32.37 -10.36
C ASP A 178 13.94 -31.94 -8.91
N ARG A 179 13.34 -30.82 -8.49
CA ARG A 179 13.44 -30.24 -7.16
C ARG A 179 12.05 -30.10 -6.54
N LYS A 180 11.97 -30.36 -5.24
CA LYS A 180 10.75 -30.20 -4.44
C LYS A 180 10.84 -28.95 -3.56
N GLU A 181 10.94 -27.80 -4.20
CA GLU A 181 11.00 -26.47 -3.57
C GLU A 181 9.92 -25.59 -4.20
N TYR A 182 8.91 -25.20 -3.42
CA TYR A 182 7.86 -24.30 -3.90
C TYR A 182 8.37 -22.86 -3.92
N LEU A 183 7.86 -22.02 -4.82
CA LEU A 183 8.28 -20.62 -4.90
C LEU A 183 8.05 -19.85 -3.58
N SER A 184 7.00 -20.18 -2.85
CA SER A 184 6.67 -19.57 -1.54
C SER A 184 7.61 -19.96 -0.39
N GLU A 185 8.52 -20.92 -0.60
CA GLU A 185 9.54 -21.33 0.38
C GLU A 185 10.84 -20.55 0.23
N ILE A 186 10.99 -19.80 -0.87
CA ILE A 186 12.16 -18.96 -1.14
C ILE A 186 12.13 -17.71 -0.22
N PRO A 187 13.27 -17.31 0.39
CA PRO A 187 13.33 -16.11 1.23
C PRO A 187 12.83 -14.85 0.52
N LEU A 188 12.04 -14.02 1.21
CA LEU A 188 11.43 -12.81 0.66
C LEU A 188 12.48 -11.80 0.15
N GLU A 189 13.67 -11.81 0.74
CA GLU A 189 14.81 -10.99 0.35
C GLU A 189 15.28 -11.29 -1.08
N THR A 190 14.98 -12.46 -1.64
CA THR A 190 15.30 -12.79 -3.04
C THR A 190 14.42 -12.01 -4.02
N PHE A 191 13.19 -11.66 -3.61
CA PHE A 191 12.18 -10.99 -4.43
C PHE A 191 12.25 -9.46 -4.36
N ILE A 192 13.17 -8.92 -3.55
CA ILE A 192 13.36 -7.48 -3.35
C ILE A 192 14.84 -7.14 -3.53
N GLY A 193 15.16 -6.16 -4.36
CA GLY A 193 16.55 -5.77 -4.56
C GLY A 193 16.75 -4.54 -5.43
N GLU A 194 17.98 -4.04 -5.42
CA GLU A 194 18.43 -3.02 -6.37
C GLU A 194 18.25 -3.54 -7.80
N GLY A 195 17.50 -2.80 -8.60
CA GLY A 195 17.23 -3.11 -9.99
C GLY A 195 18.25 -2.49 -10.93
N VAL A 196 18.56 -3.19 -12.01
CA VAL A 196 19.26 -2.64 -13.17
C VAL A 196 18.48 -3.03 -14.42
N VAL A 197 18.24 -2.07 -15.32
CA VAL A 197 17.66 -2.36 -16.63
C VAL A 197 18.76 -2.34 -17.69
N ILE A 198 18.80 -3.37 -18.53
CA ILE A 198 19.69 -3.47 -19.68
C ILE A 198 18.84 -3.36 -20.94
N ASP A 199 19.15 -2.37 -21.77
CA ASP A 199 18.54 -2.23 -23.09
C ASP A 199 19.18 -3.23 -24.06
N VAL A 200 18.36 -4.17 -24.52
CA VAL A 200 18.71 -5.19 -25.52
C VAL A 200 17.71 -5.12 -26.68
N SER A 201 16.99 -4.01 -26.82
CA SER A 201 16.05 -3.77 -27.90
C SER A 201 16.78 -3.59 -29.24
N GLY A 202 16.04 -3.65 -30.35
CA GLY A 202 16.61 -3.49 -31.71
C GLY A 202 16.40 -4.67 -32.66
N GLY A 203 15.49 -5.60 -32.35
CA GLY A 203 15.05 -6.63 -33.31
C GLY A 203 16.01 -7.80 -33.49
N MET A 204 16.88 -8.06 -32.51
CA MET A 204 17.75 -9.22 -32.50
C MET A 204 16.93 -10.51 -32.26
N LYS A 205 17.33 -11.63 -32.87
CA LYS A 205 16.79 -12.96 -32.54
C LYS A 205 17.42 -13.55 -31.28
N GLU A 206 18.63 -13.12 -30.97
CA GLU A 206 19.42 -13.59 -29.84
C GLU A 206 19.97 -12.41 -29.05
N ILE A 207 19.94 -12.54 -27.73
CA ILE A 207 20.48 -11.57 -26.78
C ILE A 207 21.82 -12.13 -26.33
N ALA A 208 22.86 -11.75 -27.06
CA ALA A 208 24.22 -12.21 -26.82
C ALA A 208 24.88 -11.44 -25.68
N TYR A 209 25.86 -12.09 -25.05
CA TYR A 209 26.78 -11.46 -24.12
C TYR A 209 27.53 -10.28 -24.78
N LYS A 210 27.70 -9.20 -24.01
CA LYS A 210 28.60 -8.09 -24.31
C LYS A 210 29.37 -7.71 -23.06
N GLU A 211 30.63 -7.35 -23.23
CA GLU A 211 31.53 -6.99 -22.13
C GLU A 211 31.00 -5.81 -21.30
N GLU A 212 30.31 -4.86 -21.93
CA GLU A 212 29.66 -3.72 -21.27
C GLU A 212 28.63 -4.13 -20.21
N TYR A 213 28.04 -5.33 -20.31
CA TYR A 213 27.09 -5.84 -19.32
C TYR A 213 27.79 -6.24 -18.02
N GLU A 214 29.08 -6.61 -18.07
CA GLU A 214 29.85 -6.93 -16.86
C GLU A 214 29.99 -5.71 -15.95
N GLU A 215 30.17 -4.51 -16.50
CA GLU A 215 30.33 -3.30 -15.69
C GLU A 215 28.99 -2.80 -15.13
N ARG A 216 27.90 -3.01 -15.87
CA ARG A 216 26.56 -2.56 -15.49
C ARG A 216 25.90 -3.43 -14.44
N ILE A 217 26.10 -4.75 -14.52
CA ILE A 217 25.46 -5.72 -13.63
C ILE A 217 26.33 -5.92 -12.39
N LYS A 218 25.76 -5.60 -11.22
CA LYS A 218 26.37 -5.84 -9.92
C LYS A 218 25.80 -7.10 -9.27
N ASN A 219 26.53 -7.63 -8.31
CA ASN A 219 26.11 -8.82 -7.60
C ASN A 219 24.85 -8.56 -6.75
N ASN A 220 24.01 -9.58 -6.57
CA ASN A 220 22.76 -9.53 -5.79
C ASN A 220 21.72 -8.50 -6.27
N GLN A 221 21.80 -8.03 -7.52
CA GLN A 221 20.77 -7.19 -8.14
C GLN A 221 19.62 -8.02 -8.72
N ILE A 222 18.54 -7.34 -9.10
CA ILE A 222 17.52 -7.86 -10.01
C ILE A 222 17.77 -7.23 -11.39
N VAL A 223 18.03 -8.06 -12.40
CA VAL A 223 18.39 -7.61 -13.75
C VAL A 223 17.16 -7.67 -14.64
N LEU A 224 16.72 -6.54 -15.18
CA LEU A 224 15.60 -6.44 -16.11
C LEU A 224 16.15 -6.26 -17.53
N LEU A 225 15.72 -7.08 -18.48
CA LEU A 225 16.07 -6.95 -19.89
C LEU A 225 14.91 -6.30 -20.64
N TYR A 226 15.16 -5.12 -21.19
CA TYR A 226 14.21 -4.45 -22.07
C TYR A 226 14.50 -4.85 -23.52
N THR A 227 13.63 -5.67 -24.10
CA THR A 227 13.70 -6.08 -25.51
C THR A 227 12.77 -5.26 -26.40
N GLY A 228 11.76 -4.61 -25.81
CA GLY A 228 10.65 -3.97 -26.52
C GLY A 228 9.57 -4.95 -26.98
N PHE A 229 9.78 -6.26 -26.77
CA PHE A 229 8.88 -7.32 -27.21
C PHE A 229 7.57 -7.33 -26.43
N GLY A 230 7.55 -6.78 -25.22
CA GLY A 230 6.34 -6.69 -24.37
C GLY A 230 5.19 -5.91 -25.01
N SER A 231 5.48 -5.03 -25.98
CA SER A 231 4.46 -4.35 -26.79
C SER A 231 3.60 -5.31 -27.64
N ARG A 232 4.09 -6.53 -27.88
CA ARG A 232 3.41 -7.59 -28.65
C ARG A 232 2.61 -8.54 -27.77
N PHE A 233 2.55 -8.33 -26.45
CA PHE A 233 1.83 -9.21 -25.54
C PHE A 233 0.39 -9.42 -25.99
N GLY A 234 -0.03 -10.68 -26.11
CA GLY A 234 -1.35 -11.08 -26.59
C GLY A 234 -1.57 -11.01 -28.11
N GLN A 235 -0.55 -10.61 -28.89
CA GLN A 235 -0.62 -10.62 -30.36
C GLN A 235 -0.16 -11.97 -30.93
N PRO A 236 -0.59 -12.33 -32.15
CA PRO A 236 -0.04 -13.47 -32.87
C PRO A 236 1.48 -13.38 -32.97
N GLY A 237 2.17 -14.50 -32.76
CA GLY A 237 3.62 -14.57 -32.81
C GLY A 237 4.33 -14.22 -31.50
N TYR A 238 3.63 -13.77 -30.45
CA TYR A 238 4.25 -13.44 -29.16
C TYR A 238 5.07 -14.62 -28.60
N PHE A 239 4.46 -15.81 -28.51
CA PHE A 239 5.13 -17.00 -27.99
C PHE A 239 6.08 -17.67 -28.99
N SER A 240 6.00 -17.36 -30.29
CA SER A 240 6.82 -18.04 -31.32
C SER A 240 8.01 -17.22 -31.79
N ASP A 241 7.98 -15.89 -31.70
CA ASP A 241 8.93 -15.02 -32.40
C ASP A 241 9.81 -14.21 -31.43
N HIS A 242 9.72 -14.49 -30.13
CA HIS A 242 10.51 -13.81 -29.12
C HIS A 242 12.01 -14.14 -29.25
N PRO A 243 12.89 -13.19 -28.88
CA PRO A 243 14.32 -13.45 -28.82
C PRO A 243 14.68 -14.43 -27.69
N VAL A 244 15.87 -15.01 -27.78
CA VAL A 244 16.40 -15.93 -26.76
C VAL A 244 17.75 -15.45 -26.24
N LEU A 245 18.09 -15.79 -24.99
CA LEU A 245 19.39 -15.52 -24.40
C LEU A 245 20.41 -16.54 -24.93
N THR A 246 21.65 -16.11 -25.13
CA THR A 246 22.75 -17.06 -25.37
C THR A 246 23.24 -17.66 -24.05
N MET A 247 23.88 -18.84 -24.11
CA MET A 247 24.42 -19.48 -22.92
C MET A 247 25.53 -18.64 -22.27
N GLU A 248 26.31 -17.90 -23.05
CA GLU A 248 27.34 -16.98 -22.54
C GLU A 248 26.70 -15.84 -21.72
N PHE A 249 25.54 -15.34 -22.15
CA PHE A 249 24.79 -14.36 -21.36
C PHE A 249 24.31 -14.97 -20.05
N ALA A 250 23.73 -16.18 -20.08
CA ALA A 250 23.31 -16.88 -18.86
C ALA A 250 24.47 -17.12 -17.89
N GLN A 251 25.65 -17.49 -18.41
CA GLN A 251 26.87 -17.67 -17.60
C GLN A 251 27.34 -16.35 -16.97
N LEU A 252 27.23 -15.21 -17.64
CA LEU A 252 27.46 -13.90 -17.02
C LEU A 252 26.52 -13.67 -15.84
N ILE A 253 25.23 -13.94 -16.04
CA ILE A 253 24.20 -13.78 -15.01
C ILE A 253 24.49 -14.66 -13.78
N VAL A 254 24.91 -15.91 -14.00
CA VAL A 254 25.37 -16.83 -12.95
C VAL A 254 26.63 -16.30 -12.25
N LYS A 255 27.65 -15.88 -13.00
CA LYS A 255 28.91 -15.31 -12.48
C LYS A 255 28.65 -14.11 -11.57
N LYS A 256 27.64 -13.29 -11.90
CA LYS A 256 27.23 -12.13 -11.12
C LYS A 256 26.38 -12.47 -9.90
N GLN A 257 25.88 -13.71 -9.76
CA GLN A 257 25.07 -14.13 -8.61
C GLN A 257 23.89 -13.15 -8.37
N ILE A 258 23.17 -12.81 -9.43
CA ILE A 258 21.99 -11.95 -9.31
C ILE A 258 20.86 -12.72 -8.62
N LYS A 259 19.84 -12.02 -8.15
CA LYS A 259 18.69 -12.65 -7.49
C LYS A 259 17.68 -13.19 -8.49
N MET A 260 17.38 -12.38 -9.51
CA MET A 260 16.32 -12.62 -10.48
C MET A 260 16.64 -11.92 -11.79
N ILE A 261 16.34 -12.59 -12.90
CA ILE A 261 16.29 -11.96 -14.22
C ILE A 261 14.83 -11.70 -14.61
N GLY A 262 14.52 -10.49 -15.07
CA GLY A 262 13.20 -10.09 -15.53
C GLY A 262 13.20 -9.79 -17.02
N LEU A 263 12.18 -10.22 -17.73
CA LEU A 263 12.10 -10.23 -19.19
C LEU A 263 10.75 -9.65 -19.65
N ASP A 264 10.74 -8.72 -20.60
CA ASP A 264 9.50 -8.26 -21.27
C ASP A 264 9.06 -9.17 -22.42
N MET A 265 9.41 -10.45 -22.34
CA MET A 265 9.15 -11.49 -23.33
C MET A 265 8.69 -12.78 -22.62
N PRO A 266 8.08 -13.75 -23.32
CA PRO A 266 7.45 -14.91 -22.69
C PRO A 266 8.40 -16.04 -22.35
N SER A 267 9.69 -15.91 -22.65
CA SER A 267 10.69 -16.92 -22.31
C SER A 267 12.12 -16.44 -22.54
N PRO A 268 13.11 -16.82 -21.72
CA PRO A 268 14.54 -16.63 -22.03
C PRO A 268 15.03 -17.53 -23.16
N ASP A 269 14.39 -18.67 -23.43
CA ASP A 269 14.85 -19.66 -24.40
C ASP A 269 13.69 -20.48 -25.00
N ARG A 270 13.99 -21.63 -25.58
CA ARG A 270 13.03 -22.55 -26.20
C ARG A 270 13.39 -23.97 -25.80
N ASP A 271 12.46 -24.91 -26.00
CA ASP A 271 12.72 -26.34 -25.83
C ASP A 271 14.06 -26.73 -26.47
N PRO A 272 15.01 -27.33 -25.71
CA PRO A 272 14.82 -28.04 -24.43
C PRO A 272 15.06 -27.22 -23.13
N PHE A 273 14.95 -25.89 -23.19
CA PHE A 273 15.00 -24.95 -22.05
C PHE A 273 16.32 -24.97 -21.24
N GLU A 274 17.46 -24.95 -21.93
CA GLU A 274 18.78 -25.03 -21.29
C GLU A 274 19.15 -23.81 -20.45
N ILE A 275 18.72 -22.61 -20.86
CA ILE A 275 18.96 -21.36 -20.14
C ILE A 275 18.18 -21.35 -18.83
N HIS A 276 16.90 -21.75 -18.85
CA HIS A 276 16.13 -21.91 -17.61
C HIS A 276 16.83 -22.83 -16.62
N LYS A 277 17.21 -24.03 -17.09
CA LYS A 277 17.89 -25.03 -16.25
C LYS A 277 19.18 -24.46 -15.66
N CYS A 278 20.00 -23.81 -16.47
CA CYS A 278 21.22 -23.15 -16.03
C CYS A 278 20.97 -22.12 -14.91
N LEU A 279 19.97 -21.25 -15.07
CA LEU A 279 19.63 -20.23 -14.08
C LEU A 279 19.08 -20.85 -12.78
N PHE A 280 18.16 -21.81 -12.89
CA PHE A 280 17.57 -22.49 -11.74
C PHE A 280 18.55 -23.37 -10.96
N GLU A 281 19.51 -24.01 -11.64
CA GLU A 281 20.58 -24.77 -10.98
C GLU A 281 21.37 -23.87 -10.02
N ASN A 282 21.52 -22.60 -10.39
CA ASN A 282 22.19 -21.55 -9.65
C ASN A 282 21.24 -20.71 -8.77
N ARG A 283 19.98 -21.14 -8.60
CA ARG A 283 18.95 -20.47 -7.78
C ARG A 283 18.62 -19.03 -8.20
N ILE A 284 18.76 -18.72 -9.48
CA ILE A 284 18.35 -17.44 -10.05
C ILE A 284 16.90 -17.57 -10.51
N LEU A 285 16.03 -16.69 -10.02
CA LEU A 285 14.62 -16.67 -10.42
C LEU A 285 14.44 -15.98 -11.77
N ILE A 286 13.33 -16.28 -12.44
CA ILE A 286 12.98 -15.69 -13.74
C ILE A 286 11.63 -15.01 -13.60
N ALA A 287 11.51 -13.77 -14.04
CA ALA A 287 10.24 -13.07 -14.16
C ALA A 287 9.95 -12.80 -15.63
N GLU A 288 8.81 -13.27 -16.12
CA GLU A 288 8.47 -13.21 -17.54
C GLU A 288 7.28 -12.30 -17.80
N ASN A 289 7.11 -11.93 -19.07
CA ASN A 289 6.02 -11.06 -19.52
C ASN A 289 5.96 -9.74 -18.72
N LEU A 290 7.11 -9.12 -18.45
CA LEU A 290 7.14 -7.77 -17.88
C LEU A 290 6.67 -6.74 -18.91
N THR A 291 6.23 -5.59 -18.41
CA THR A 291 5.88 -4.42 -19.24
C THR A 291 6.46 -3.14 -18.66
N ASN A 292 6.36 -2.03 -19.38
CA ASN A 292 6.81 -0.69 -18.95
C ASN A 292 8.31 -0.57 -18.58
N LEU A 293 9.16 -1.51 -19.03
CA LEU A 293 10.61 -1.45 -18.74
C LEU A 293 11.31 -0.25 -19.41
N ASP A 294 10.73 0.28 -20.49
CA ASP A 294 11.16 1.51 -21.18
C ASP A 294 11.20 2.71 -20.21
N GLN A 295 10.29 2.75 -19.24
CA GLN A 295 10.22 3.82 -18.23
C GLN A 295 11.41 3.82 -17.26
N LEU A 296 12.20 2.74 -17.24
CA LEU A 296 13.35 2.56 -16.35
C LEU A 296 14.69 2.88 -17.03
N LEU A 297 14.74 2.98 -18.37
CA LEU A 297 15.99 3.11 -19.13
C LEU A 297 16.86 4.31 -18.73
N HIS A 298 16.23 5.38 -18.24
CA HIS A 298 16.88 6.62 -17.82
C HIS A 298 16.80 6.86 -16.31
N VAL A 299 16.40 5.85 -15.54
CA VAL A 299 16.32 5.92 -14.08
C VAL A 299 17.66 5.45 -13.51
N PRO A 300 18.37 6.29 -12.74
CA PRO A 300 19.73 5.97 -12.29
C PRO A 300 19.79 4.88 -11.21
N ALA A 301 18.73 4.75 -10.41
CA ALA A 301 18.60 3.73 -9.38
C ALA A 301 17.12 3.49 -9.08
N PHE A 302 16.75 2.23 -8.93
CA PHE A 302 15.41 1.82 -8.51
C PHE A 302 15.47 0.50 -7.74
N GLU A 303 14.47 0.26 -6.92
CA GLU A 303 14.29 -1.04 -6.25
C GLU A 303 13.19 -1.81 -6.97
N VAL A 304 13.43 -3.08 -7.28
CA VAL A 304 12.41 -4.00 -7.78
C VAL A 304 11.80 -4.74 -6.61
N ILE A 305 10.47 -4.81 -6.59
CA ILE A 305 9.69 -5.59 -5.62
C ILE A 305 8.81 -6.55 -6.43
N ALA A 306 9.10 -7.84 -6.34
CA ALA A 306 8.49 -8.91 -7.14
C ALA A 306 7.92 -10.01 -6.23
N LEU A 307 7.00 -9.67 -5.33
CA LEU A 307 6.50 -10.62 -4.33
C LEU A 307 5.48 -11.60 -4.94
N PRO A 308 5.71 -12.92 -4.86
CA PRO A 308 4.76 -13.91 -5.35
C PRO A 308 3.59 -14.11 -4.39
N LEU A 309 2.56 -14.81 -4.86
CA LEU A 309 1.51 -15.33 -3.98
C LEU A 309 2.11 -16.37 -3.01
N SER A 310 1.60 -16.38 -1.79
CA SER A 310 1.95 -17.41 -0.81
C SER A 310 1.13 -18.68 -1.06
N ILE A 311 1.54 -19.44 -2.08
CA ILE A 311 0.90 -20.67 -2.54
C ILE A 311 1.92 -21.79 -2.74
N ARG A 312 1.46 -23.04 -2.66
CA ARG A 312 2.29 -24.24 -2.87
C ARG A 312 2.33 -24.61 -4.35
N ALA A 313 3.09 -23.85 -5.12
CA ALA A 313 3.29 -24.05 -6.56
C ALA A 313 4.76 -23.83 -6.97
N ASP A 314 5.11 -24.30 -8.16
CA ASP A 314 6.44 -24.13 -8.79
C ASP A 314 6.73 -22.66 -9.14
N SER A 315 5.69 -21.95 -9.55
CA SER A 315 5.71 -20.55 -9.98
C SER A 315 4.55 -19.76 -9.37
N SER A 316 4.54 -18.45 -9.61
CA SER A 316 3.42 -17.60 -9.20
C SER A 316 3.27 -16.39 -10.11
N ILE A 317 2.03 -16.09 -10.48
CA ILE A 317 1.66 -14.74 -10.93
C ILE A 317 2.06 -13.73 -9.87
N ALA A 318 2.54 -12.56 -10.30
CA ALA A 318 3.02 -11.54 -9.39
C ALA A 318 2.72 -10.14 -9.94
N ARG A 319 2.44 -9.21 -9.02
CA ARG A 319 2.47 -7.79 -9.36
C ARG A 319 3.85 -7.25 -9.04
N ILE A 320 4.65 -7.13 -10.08
CA ILE A 320 6.03 -6.66 -10.03
C ILE A 320 6.04 -5.15 -10.24
N ILE A 321 6.74 -4.43 -9.37
CA ILE A 321 6.84 -2.97 -9.41
C ILE A 321 8.29 -2.51 -9.26
N ALA A 322 8.60 -1.36 -9.86
CA ALA A 322 9.83 -0.62 -9.61
C ALA A 322 9.52 0.63 -8.79
N ARG A 323 10.26 0.82 -7.70
CA ARG A 323 10.21 2.00 -6.83
C ARG A 323 11.40 2.91 -7.14
N ILE A 324 11.13 4.14 -7.60
CA ILE A 324 12.12 5.16 -7.95
C ILE A 324 12.10 6.33 -6.95
#